data_AF-A0A3D0CVZ4-F1
#
_entry.id   AF-A0A3D0CVZ4-F1
#
_cell.length_a   1.000
_cell.length_b   1.000
_cell.length_c   1.000
_cell.angle_alpha   90.00
_cell.angle_beta   90.00
_cell.angle_gamma   90.00
#
_symmetry.space_group_name_H-M   'P 1'
#
loop_
_entity.id
_entity.type
_entity.pdbx_description
1 polymer ?
#
loop_
_entity_poly.entity_id
_entity_poly.type
_entity_poly.pdbx_seq_one_letter_code
_entity_poly.pdbx_strand_id
1 'polypeptide(L)'
;MRLLPYIEAEAAHCAATGEPLMRPFFLDWPDDREAWEISDQYCFGRALLVAPVVEPGSTHRWLYLPAGEWEDLWDGTRLDGSRWISRPAPIDVIPVYRRVGASWPNLSI
;
A
#
# COMPACT_ATOMS: atom_id res chain seq x y z
N MET A 1 6.57 3.31 17.47
CA MET A 1 6.84 2.19 16.53
C MET A 1 5.63 1.25 16.49
N ARG A 2 4.52 1.68 15.90
CA ARG A 2 3.28 0.88 15.87
C ARG A 2 3.33 -0.25 14.83
N LEU A 3 4.00 -0.06 13.70
CA LEU A 3 4.13 -1.08 12.64
C LEU A 3 5.16 -2.18 12.93
N LEU A 4 5.92 -2.13 14.04
CA LEU A 4 6.99 -3.11 14.27
C LEU A 4 6.49 -4.57 14.31
N PRO A 5 5.39 -4.91 15.01
CA PRO A 5 4.87 -6.29 15.00
C PRO A 5 4.47 -6.76 13.60
N TYR A 6 3.97 -5.84 12.75
CA TYR A 6 3.66 -6.13 11.37
C TYR A 6 4.93 -6.44 10.57
N ILE A 7 5.94 -5.57 10.69
CA ILE A 7 7.23 -5.72 9.99
C ILE A 7 7.93 -7.01 10.38
N GLU A 8 7.90 -7.39 11.67
CA GLU A 8 8.47 -8.65 12.14
C GLU A 8 7.76 -9.87 11.53
N ALA A 9 6.43 -9.85 11.48
CA ALA A 9 5.65 -10.92 10.86
C ALA A 9 5.92 -11.04 9.35
N GLU A 10 6.02 -9.91 8.64
CA GLU A 10 6.34 -9.91 7.21
C GLU A 10 7.80 -10.30 6.95
N ALA A 11 8.75 -9.90 7.80
CA ALA A 11 10.15 -10.33 7.68
C ALA A 11 10.28 -11.86 7.85
N ALA A 12 9.55 -12.45 8.79
CA ALA A 12 9.49 -13.91 8.95
C ALA A 12 8.88 -14.60 7.72
N HIS A 13 7.81 -14.02 7.13
CA HIS A 13 7.22 -14.52 5.89
C HIS A 13 8.22 -14.44 4.72
N CYS A 14 8.87 -13.30 4.52
CA CYS A 14 9.90 -13.11 3.50
C CYS A 14 11.02 -14.14 3.61
N ALA A 15 11.50 -14.43 4.83
CA ALA A 15 12.54 -15.43 5.06
C ALA A 15 12.09 -16.85 4.74
N ALA A 16 10.80 -17.17 4.92
CA ALA A 16 10.24 -18.48 4.67
C ALA A 16 9.91 -18.73 3.19
N THR A 17 9.50 -17.70 2.45
CA THR A 17 8.98 -17.84 1.07
C THR A 17 9.91 -17.29 0.00
N GLY A 18 10.82 -16.39 0.35
CA GLY A 18 11.64 -15.63 -0.60
C GLY A 18 10.89 -14.45 -1.23
N GLU A 19 9.64 -14.17 -0.84
CA GLU A 19 8.91 -12.98 -1.30
C GLU A 19 9.56 -11.70 -0.74
N PRO A 20 9.68 -10.62 -1.54
CA PRO A 20 10.27 -9.38 -1.07
C PRO A 20 9.32 -8.59 -0.17
N LEU A 21 9.87 -7.92 0.84
CA LEU A 21 9.09 -7.09 1.78
C LEU A 21 8.49 -5.86 1.08
N MET A 22 9.26 -5.18 0.24
CA MET A 22 8.76 -4.13 -0.65
C MET A 22 8.63 -4.73 -2.04
N ARG A 23 7.42 -4.74 -2.60
CA ARG A 23 7.12 -5.48 -3.81
C ARG A 23 6.30 -4.67 -4.83
N PRO A 24 6.59 -4.81 -6.13
CA PRO A 24 5.81 -4.18 -7.18
C PRO A 24 4.42 -4.83 -7.29
N PHE A 25 3.44 -4.09 -7.81
CA PHE A 25 2.05 -4.57 -7.84
C PHE A 25 1.87 -5.81 -8.72
N PHE A 26 2.57 -5.93 -9.85
CA PHE A 26 2.40 -7.08 -10.74
C PHE A 26 2.67 -8.44 -10.07
N LEU A 27 3.38 -8.47 -8.93
CA LEU A 27 3.63 -9.71 -8.18
C LEU A 27 2.34 -10.24 -7.53
N ASP A 28 1.44 -9.34 -7.13
CA ASP A 28 0.14 -9.66 -6.52
C ASP A 28 -1.02 -9.67 -7.53
N TRP A 29 -0.91 -8.84 -8.58
CA TRP A 29 -1.94 -8.67 -9.60
C TRP A 29 -1.34 -8.85 -11.00
N PRO A 30 -0.90 -10.06 -11.37
CA PRO A 30 -0.24 -10.31 -12.66
C PRO A 30 -1.17 -10.11 -13.86
N ASP A 31 -2.49 -10.24 -13.67
CA ASP A 31 -3.49 -10.05 -14.72
C ASP A 31 -3.96 -8.59 -14.84
N ASP A 32 -3.53 -7.71 -13.95
CA ASP A 32 -3.86 -6.29 -13.97
C ASP A 32 -2.80 -5.51 -14.75
N ARG A 33 -3.18 -4.98 -15.92
CA ARG A 33 -2.24 -4.24 -16.79
C ARG A 33 -1.65 -3.02 -16.10
N GLU A 34 -2.42 -2.30 -15.28
CA GLU A 34 -1.93 -1.11 -14.58
C GLU A 34 -0.83 -1.48 -13.58
N ALA A 35 -0.94 -2.64 -12.95
CA ALA A 35 0.02 -3.14 -11.96
C ALA A 35 1.44 -3.38 -12.54
N TRP A 36 1.56 -3.55 -13.86
CA TRP A 36 2.84 -3.70 -14.56
C TRP A 36 3.51 -2.36 -14.88
N GLU A 37 2.74 -1.28 -15.04
CA GLU A 37 3.23 0.04 -15.46
C GLU A 37 3.58 0.95 -14.27
N ILE A 38 3.00 0.67 -13.10
CA ILE A 38 3.21 1.45 -11.88
C ILE A 38 4.63 1.23 -11.33
N SER A 39 5.38 2.33 -11.21
CA SER A 39 6.75 2.33 -10.70
C SER A 39 6.94 3.21 -9.45
N ASP A 40 5.92 3.96 -9.06
CA ASP A 40 5.95 4.96 -8.00
C ASP A 40 4.96 4.64 -6.85
N GLN A 41 4.49 3.39 -6.81
CA GLN A 41 3.70 2.80 -5.72
C GLN A 41 4.19 1.38 -5.50
N TYR A 42 4.08 0.89 -4.28
CA TYR A 42 4.52 -0.46 -3.93
C TYR A 42 3.69 -1.05 -2.81
N CYS A 43 3.66 -2.38 -2.74
CA CYS A 43 3.17 -3.07 -1.56
C CYS A 43 4.29 -3.18 -0.53
N PHE A 44 3.96 -2.89 0.72
CA PHE A 44 4.83 -3.13 1.87
C PHE A 44 4.25 -4.28 2.68
N GLY A 45 4.86 -5.46 2.51
CA GLY A 45 4.33 -6.74 2.92
C GLY A 45 3.01 -7.07 2.20
N ARG A 46 2.23 -7.94 2.83
CA ARG A 46 0.98 -8.48 2.29
C ARG A 46 -0.25 -7.61 2.50
N ALA A 47 -0.16 -6.55 3.32
CA ALA A 47 -1.32 -5.80 3.79
C ALA A 47 -1.33 -4.32 3.40
N LEU A 48 -0.17 -3.72 3.10
CA LEU A 48 -0.09 -2.28 2.85
C LEU A 48 0.24 -1.96 1.40
N LEU A 49 -0.41 -0.94 0.88
CA LEU A 49 -0.05 -0.21 -0.33
C LEU A 49 0.46 1.16 0.08
N VAL A 50 1.61 1.56 -0.44
CA VAL A 50 2.25 2.85 -0.17
C VAL A 50 2.45 3.60 -1.47
N ALA A 51 1.97 4.84 -1.53
CA ALA A 51 2.10 5.71 -2.69
C ALA A 51 2.84 7.00 -2.30
N PRO A 52 4.19 6.99 -2.21
CA PRO A 52 4.96 8.16 -1.81
C PRO A 52 4.75 9.35 -2.75
N VAL A 53 4.92 10.57 -2.23
CA VAL A 53 4.97 11.80 -3.04
C VAL A 53 6.42 12.02 -3.47
N VAL A 54 6.68 11.92 -4.78
CA VAL A 54 8.04 12.00 -5.36
C VAL A 54 8.28 13.25 -6.19
N GLU A 55 7.24 14.07 -6.38
CA GLU A 55 7.29 15.32 -7.14
C GLU A 55 7.47 16.54 -6.21
N PRO A 56 8.49 17.39 -6.43
CA PRO A 56 8.72 18.57 -5.59
C PRO A 56 7.52 19.52 -5.57
N GLY A 57 7.10 19.92 -4.36
CA GLY A 57 6.01 20.89 -4.16
C GLY A 57 4.61 20.35 -4.39
N SER A 58 4.45 19.06 -4.74
CA SER A 58 3.13 18.46 -4.88
C SER A 58 2.45 18.31 -3.52
N THR A 59 1.14 18.61 -3.49
CA THR A 59 0.27 18.47 -2.32
C THR A 59 -0.84 17.44 -2.54
N HIS A 60 -0.81 16.76 -3.68
CA HIS A 60 -1.79 15.75 -4.07
C HIS A 60 -1.08 14.58 -4.76
N ARG A 61 -1.62 13.38 -4.57
CA ARG A 61 -1.07 12.17 -5.18
C ARG A 61 -2.16 11.48 -5.99
N TRP A 62 -1.91 11.31 -7.29
CA TRP A 62 -2.61 10.33 -8.10
C TRP A 62 -2.04 8.95 -7.81
N LEU A 63 -2.90 7.98 -7.48
CA LEU A 63 -2.49 6.62 -7.15
C LEU A 63 -3.54 5.62 -7.64
N TYR A 64 -3.13 4.37 -7.84
CA TYR A 64 -3.98 3.30 -8.31
C TYR A 64 -4.23 2.33 -7.15
N LEU A 65 -5.50 1.99 -6.94
CA LEU A 65 -5.89 0.92 -6.04
C LEU A 65 -6.18 -0.31 -6.90
N PRO A 66 -5.39 -1.40 -6.78
CA PRO A 66 -5.67 -2.66 -7.46
C PRO A 66 -6.97 -3.31 -6.97
N ALA A 67 -7.42 -4.38 -7.64
CA ALA A 67 -8.63 -5.10 -7.27
C ALA A 67 -8.66 -5.53 -5.78
N GLY A 68 -9.76 -5.16 -5.11
CA GLY A 68 -9.98 -5.37 -3.68
C GLY A 68 -10.67 -4.18 -3.02
N GLU A 69 -10.81 -4.23 -1.70
CA GLU A 69 -11.27 -3.10 -0.88
C GLU A 69 -10.08 -2.59 -0.06
N TRP A 70 -9.95 -1.27 0.04
CA TRP A 70 -8.81 -0.59 0.63
C TRP A 70 -9.28 0.41 1.67
N GLU A 71 -8.69 0.35 2.86
CA GLU A 71 -8.91 1.31 3.94
C GLU A 71 -7.73 2.26 4.03
N ASP A 72 -7.97 3.56 3.93
CA ASP A 72 -6.93 4.54 4.20
C ASP A 72 -6.54 4.54 5.68
N LEU A 73 -5.23 4.47 5.96
CA LEU A 73 -4.73 4.41 7.33
C LEU A 73 -4.85 5.72 8.10
N TRP A 74 -5.06 6.86 7.42
CA TRP A 74 -5.13 8.16 8.08
C TRP A 74 -6.53 8.53 8.54
N ASP A 75 -7.53 8.35 7.69
CA ASP A 75 -8.92 8.73 8.01
C ASP A 75 -9.89 7.54 8.11
N GLY A 76 -9.43 6.32 7.82
CA GLY A 76 -10.25 5.10 7.89
C GLY A 76 -11.25 4.96 6.73
N THR A 77 -11.22 5.84 5.73
CA THR A 77 -12.14 5.76 4.58
C THR A 77 -11.87 4.49 3.79
N ARG A 78 -12.95 3.79 3.44
CA ARG A 78 -12.89 2.59 2.61
C ARG A 78 -13.26 2.89 1.18
N LEU A 79 -12.50 2.32 0.25
CA LEU A 79 -12.63 2.52 -1.18
C LEU A 79 -12.53 1.18 -1.90
N ASP A 80 -13.38 0.99 -2.90
CA ASP A 80 -13.22 -0.08 -3.87
C ASP A 80 -12.03 0.21 -4.79
N GLY A 81 -11.28 -0.85 -5.10
CA GLY A 81 -10.15 -0.82 -5.99
C GLY A 81 -10.51 -0.93 -7.48
N SER A 82 -9.54 -1.40 -8.25
CA SER A 82 -9.55 -1.39 -9.72
C SER A 82 -9.75 0.01 -10.30
N ARG A 83 -9.14 1.03 -9.66
CA ARG A 83 -9.33 2.42 -10.06
C ARG A 83 -8.18 3.32 -9.64
N TRP A 84 -8.00 4.38 -10.41
CA TRP A 84 -7.20 5.52 -10.01
C TRP A 84 -7.99 6.48 -9.11
N ILE A 85 -7.31 7.09 -8.16
CA ILE A 85 -7.84 8.12 -7.26
C ILE A 85 -6.85 9.27 -7.11
N SER A 86 -7.36 10.45 -6.76
CA SER A 86 -6.56 11.59 -6.31
C SER A 86 -6.73 11.76 -4.81
N ARG A 87 -5.62 11.81 -4.08
CA ARG A 87 -5.58 11.91 -2.62
C ARG A 87 -4.81 13.16 -2.19
N PRO A 88 -5.36 14.03 -1.32
CA PRO A 88 -4.57 15.07 -0.68
C PRO A 88 -3.39 14.46 0.09
N ALA A 89 -2.19 14.99 -0.16
CA ALA A 89 -0.95 14.54 0.43
C ALA A 89 -0.13 15.79 0.82
N PRO A 90 -0.52 16.51 1.89
CA PRO A 90 0.31 17.58 2.45
C PRO A 90 1.68 17.02 2.87
N ILE A 91 2.63 17.91 3.15
CA ILE A 91 4.05 17.57 3.36
C ILE A 91 4.31 16.50 4.43
N ASP A 92 3.41 16.35 5.40
CA ASP A 92 3.46 15.42 6.51
C ASP A 92 2.67 14.12 6.31
N VAL A 93 2.04 13.94 5.16
CA VAL A 93 1.19 12.79 4.83
C VAL A 93 1.63 12.15 3.52
N ILE A 94 1.99 10.87 3.59
CA ILE A 94 2.07 10.00 2.42
C ILE A 94 0.83 9.08 2.39
N PRO A 95 0.14 8.92 1.25
CA PRO A 95 -0.97 7.98 1.16
C PRO A 95 -0.53 6.53 1.46
N VAL A 96 -1.21 5.90 2.42
CA VAL A 96 -1.01 4.50 2.77
C VAL A 96 -2.36 3.83 2.96
N TYR A 97 -2.57 2.73 2.25
CA TYR A 97 -3.82 1.99 2.27
C TYR A 97 -3.58 0.58 2.79
N ARG A 98 -4.46 0.12 3.69
CA ARG A 98 -4.53 -1.27 4.13
C ARG A 98 -5.52 -2.02 3.26
N ARG A 99 -5.11 -3.17 2.74
CA ARG A 99 -6.02 -4.12 2.08
C ARG A 99 -6.99 -4.70 3.10
N VAL A 100 -8.29 -4.54 2.88
CA VAL A 100 -9.32 -5.12 3.74
C VAL A 100 -9.27 -6.65 3.63
N GLY A 101 -9.32 -7.33 4.77
CA GLY A 101 -9.23 -8.79 4.86
C GLY A 101 -7.79 -9.35 4.91
N ALA A 102 -6.76 -8.52 4.73
CA ALA A 102 -5.39 -8.95 4.96
C ALA A 102 -5.11 -9.19 6.44
N SER A 103 -4.13 -10.06 6.74
CA SER A 103 -3.65 -10.24 8.11
C SER A 103 -3.09 -8.91 8.63
N TRP A 104 -3.69 -8.42 9.71
CA TRP A 104 -3.36 -7.12 10.28
C TRP A 104 -3.25 -7.28 11.79
N PRO A 105 -2.08 -7.00 12.40
CA PRO A 105 -2.00 -6.97 13.85
C PRO A 105 -2.96 -5.90 14.37
N ASN A 106 -3.53 -6.09 15.56
CA ASN A 106 -4.38 -5.08 16.17
C ASN A 106 -3.52 -3.86 16.57
N LEU A 107 -3.30 -2.97 15.62
CA LEU A 107 -2.54 -1.74 15.76
C LEU A 107 -3.53 -0.60 15.92
N SER A 108 -3.52 0.06 17.07
CA SER A 108 -4.13 1.39 17.19
C SER A 108 -3.22 2.34 16.39
N ILE A 109 -3.69 2.94 15.30
CA ILE A 109 -3.01 4.01 14.54
C ILE A 109 -3.67 5.35 14.88
#